data_AF-A0A2L0UC81-F1
#
_entry.id   AF-A0A2L0UC81-F1
#
_cell.length_a   1.000
_cell.length_b   1.000
_cell.length_c   1.000
_cell.angle_alpha   90.00
_cell.angle_beta   90.00
_cell.angle_gamma   90.00
#
_symmetry.space_group_name_H-M   'P 1'
#
loop_
_entity.id
_entity.type
_entity.pdbx_description
1 polymer ?
#
loop_
_entity_poly.entity_id
_entity_poly.type
_entity_poly.pdbx_seq_one_letter_code
_entity_poly.pdbx_strand_id
1 'polypeptide(L)' 'RRQAKRAYRHSGYPGGLKSTSYVELLDKNPERAVEKAIRGMLPKNSLAAQQIGKLKVYRGAEHPHAAQQPKTFEITQVAQ' A
#
# COMPACT_ATOMS: atom_id res chain seq x y z
N ARG A 1 -4.17 0.84 18.10
CA ARG A 1 -5.06 -0.35 18.07
C ARG A 1 -5.07 -0.98 16.66
N ARG A 2 -4.22 -1.99 16.36
CA ARG A 2 -4.20 -2.67 15.03
C ARG A 2 -5.48 -3.46 14.74
N GLN A 3 -6.09 -4.04 15.78
CA GLN A 3 -7.30 -4.87 15.67
C GLN A 3 -8.59 -4.05 15.41
N ALA A 4 -8.63 -2.78 15.82
CA ALA A 4 -9.82 -1.94 15.68
C ALA A 4 -9.98 -1.33 14.28
N LYS A 5 -8.92 -1.34 13.45
CA LYS A 5 -8.98 -0.75 12.11
C LYS A 5 -9.62 -1.76 11.15
N ARG A 6 -10.77 -1.41 10.58
CA ARG A 6 -11.46 -2.19 9.55
C ARG A 6 -11.24 -1.54 8.19
N ALA A 7 -10.88 -2.35 7.19
CA ALA A 7 -10.81 -1.95 5.80
C ALA A 7 -12.14 -2.30 5.12
N TYR A 8 -12.88 -1.28 4.70
CA TYR A 8 -14.14 -1.46 4.00
C TYR A 8 -13.94 -1.41 2.48
N ARG A 9 -14.69 -2.24 1.76
CA ARG A 9 -14.84 -2.15 0.29
C ARG A 9 -16.29 -2.45 -0.07
N HIS A 10 -16.79 -1.80 -1.12
CA HIS A 10 -18.13 -2.03 -1.63
C HIS A 10 -18.04 -2.54 -3.07
N SER A 11 -18.84 -3.56 -3.42
CA SER A 11 -18.87 -4.12 -4.78
C SER A 11 -19.73 -3.33 -5.77
N GLY A 12 -20.65 -2.48 -5.29
CA GLY A 12 -21.60 -1.72 -6.12
C GLY A 12 -23.02 -2.29 -6.12
N TYR A 13 -23.20 -3.54 -5.69
CA TYR A 13 -24.52 -4.19 -5.60
C TYR A 13 -25.17 -4.00 -4.22
N PRO A 14 -26.52 -4.07 -4.09
CA PRO A 14 -27.18 -4.12 -2.80
C PRO A 14 -26.62 -5.24 -1.90
N GLY A 15 -26.28 -4.94 -0.65
CA GLY A 15 -25.62 -5.87 0.26
C GLY A 15 -24.12 -6.11 -0.01
N GLY A 16 -23.52 -5.36 -0.93
CA GLY A 16 -22.14 -5.54 -1.39
C GLY A 16 -21.03 -5.04 -0.47
N LEU A 17 -21.34 -4.61 0.76
CA LEU A 17 -20.36 -4.10 1.70
C LEU A 17 -19.56 -5.24 2.33
N LYS A 18 -18.25 -5.28 2.05
CA LYS A 18 -17.31 -6.22 2.68
C LYS A 18 -16.39 -5.47 3.62
N SER A 19 -16.29 -5.95 4.85
CA SER A 19 -15.31 -5.46 5.83
C SER A 19 -14.26 -6.54 6.07
N THR A 20 -13.00 -6.14 6.20
CA THR A 20 -11.89 -7.03 6.55
C THR A 20 -11.10 -6.37 7.66
N SER A 21 -10.68 -7.13 8.67
CA SER A 21 -9.82 -6.60 9.72
C SER A 21 -8.45 -6.24 9.12
N TYR A 22 -7.78 -5.22 9.67
CA TYR A 22 -6.46 -4.83 9.16
C TYR A 22 -5.41 -5.94 9.37
N VAL A 23 -5.60 -6.78 10.40
CA VAL A 23 -4.75 -7.95 10.68
C VAL A 23 -4.88 -8.98 9.55
N GLU A 24 -6.11 -9.41 9.24
CA GLU A 24 -6.35 -10.34 8.12
C GLU A 24 -5.88 -9.78 6.77
N LEU A 25 -5.95 -8.47 6.59
CA LEU A 25 -5.48 -7.83 5.36
C LEU A 25 -3.96 -7.92 5.24
N LEU A 26 -3.23 -7.69 6.32
CA LEU A 26 -1.77 -7.84 6.37
C LEU A 26 -1.34 -9.29 6.16
N ASP A 27 -2.07 -10.26 6.72
CA ASP A 27 -1.73 -11.67 6.58
C ASP A 27 -1.97 -12.18 5.15
N LYS A 28 -3.10 -11.79 4.54
CA LYS A 28 -3.47 -12.25 3.20
C LYS A 28 -2.71 -11.51 2.10
N ASN A 29 -2.68 -10.18 2.18
CA ASN A 29 -2.17 -9.30 1.13
C ASN A 29 -1.43 -8.09 1.73
N PRO A 30 -0.24 -8.29 2.31
CA PRO A 30 0.51 -7.21 2.95
C PRO A 30 0.86 -6.09 1.96
N GLU A 31 1.12 -6.43 0.69
CA GLU A 31 1.42 -5.49 -0.39
C GLU A 31 0.31 -4.46 -0.57
N ARG A 32 -0.96 -4.91 -0.57
CA ARG A 32 -2.13 -4.04 -0.69
C ARG A 32 -2.30 -3.11 0.51
N ALA A 33 -1.82 -3.50 1.70
CA ALA A 33 -1.90 -2.64 2.88
C ALA A 33 -1.01 -1.40 2.72
N VAL A 34 0.22 -1.62 2.25
CA VAL A 34 1.23 -0.59 2.02
C VAL A 34 0.86 0.27 0.82
N GLU A 35 0.47 -0.34 -0.30
CA GLU A 35 0.04 0.38 -1.50
C GLU A 35 -1.15 1.30 -1.21
N LYS A 36 -2.15 0.83 -0.44
CA LYS A 36 -3.29 1.66 -0.04
C LYS A 36 -2.90 2.82 0.87
N ALA A 37 -1.94 2.61 1.78
CA ALA A 37 -1.46 3.66 2.65
C ALA A 37 -0.77 4.78 1.85
N ILE A 38 0.15 4.42 0.95
CA ILE A 38 0.88 5.36 0.09
C ILE A 38 -0.08 6.06 -0.88
N ARG A 39 -1.00 5.32 -1.52
CA ARG A 39 -2.04 5.90 -2.38
C ARG A 39 -2.92 6.91 -1.64
N GLY A 40 -3.17 6.70 -0.35
CA GLY A 40 -3.92 7.62 0.49
C GLY A 40 -3.19 8.93 0.81
N MET A 41 -1.86 8.95 0.71
CA MET A 41 -1.02 10.14 0.94
C MET A 41 -0.83 10.99 -0.32
N LEU A 42 -1.18 10.47 -1.49
CA LEU A 42 -1.04 11.17 -2.77
C LEU A 42 -2.27 12.01 -3.12
N PRO A 43 -2.10 13.13 -3.86
CA PRO A 43 -3.21 13.97 -4.32
C PRO A 43 -4.10 13.19 -5.29
N LYS A 44 -5.43 13.24 -5.15
CA LYS A 44 -6.34 12.42 -5.98
C LYS A 44 -6.53 13.01 -7.39
N ASN A 45 -5.50 12.92 -8.23
CA ASN A 45 -5.49 13.40 -9.61
C ASN A 45 -4.87 12.36 -10.57
N SER A 46 -4.85 12.70 -11.87
CA SER A 46 -4.27 11.86 -12.93
C SER A 46 -2.78 11.60 -12.70
N LEU A 47 -2.04 12.59 -12.19
CA LEU A 47 -0.62 12.46 -11.89
C LEU A 47 -0.36 11.42 -10.79
N ALA A 48 -1.18 11.36 -9.74
CA ALA A 48 -1.01 10.36 -8.70
C ALA A 48 -1.25 8.93 -9.22
N ALA A 49 -2.15 8.73 -10.18
CA ALA A 49 -2.32 7.43 -10.83
C ALA A 49 -1.02 7.01 -11.55
N GLN A 50 -0.34 7.94 -12.21
CA GLN A 50 0.95 7.69 -12.85
C GLN A 50 2.06 7.45 -11.82
N GLN A 51 2.09 8.20 -10.72
CA GLN A 51 3.09 8.03 -9.65
C GLN A 51 2.95 6.67 -8.95
N ILE A 52 1.72 6.23 -8.66
CA ILE A 52 1.46 4.92 -8.06
C ILE A 52 1.93 3.79 -8.97
N GLY A 53 1.83 3.94 -10.30
CA GLY A 53 2.34 2.93 -11.24
C GLY A 53 3.85 2.66 -11.11
N LYS A 54 4.62 3.62 -10.58
CA LYS A 54 6.06 3.50 -10.33
C LYS A 54 6.38 2.78 -9.03
N LEU A 55 5.43 2.69 -8.09
CA LEU A 55 5.61 1.99 -6.83
C LEU A 55 5.56 0.47 -7.06
N LYS A 56 6.55 -0.24 -6.50
CA LYS A 56 6.59 -1.72 -6.46
C LYS A 56 6.73 -2.15 -5.01
N VAL A 57 5.77 -2.94 -4.53
CA VAL A 57 5.73 -3.46 -3.16
C VAL A 57 5.82 -4.98 -3.24
N TYR A 58 6.72 -5.57 -2.46
CA TYR A 58 6.95 -7.00 -2.41
C TYR A 58 6.72 -7.51 -0.98
N ARG A 59 6.13 -8.70 -0.86
CA ARG A 59 5.98 -9.38 0.44
C ARG A 59 7.30 -9.88 1.03
N GLY A 60 8.21 -10.35 0.18
CA GLY A 60 9.48 -10.95 0.60
C GLY A 60 10.63 -9.95 0.67
N ALA A 61 11.81 -10.42 1.05
CA ALA A 61 13.03 -9.62 1.09
C ALA A 61 13.64 -9.39 -0.31
N GLU A 62 13.20 -10.15 -1.32
CA GLU A 62 13.76 -10.12 -2.67
C GLU A 62 12.85 -9.35 -3.65
N HIS A 63 13.47 -8.73 -4.65
CA HIS A 63 12.80 -8.06 -5.76
C HIS A 63 13.45 -8.44 -7.12
N PRO A 64 12.67 -8.56 -8.21
CA PRO A 64 13.19 -8.94 -9.54
C PRO A 64 13.92 -7.79 -10.27
N HIS A 65 14.09 -6.62 -9.64
CA HIS A 65 14.63 -5.41 -10.28
C HIS A 65 16.15 -5.24 -10.14
N ALA A 66 16.90 -6.34 -10.01
CA ALA A 66 18.35 -6.30 -9.87
C ALA A 66 19.06 -5.58 -11.03
N ALA A 67 18.54 -5.70 -12.26
CA ALA A 67 19.11 -5.04 -13.45
C ALA A 67 19.10 -3.50 -13.36
N GLN A 68 18.23 -2.92 -12.54
CA GLN A 68 18.10 -1.47 -12.39
C GLN A 68 19.10 -0.88 -11.38
N GLN A 69 19.91 -1.73 -10.72
CA GLN A 69 20.87 -1.34 -9.68
C GLN A 69 20.26 -0.37 -8.63
N PRO A 70 19.18 -0.78 -7.95
CA PRO A 70 18.51 0.07 -6.97
C PRO A 70 19.46 0.42 -5.82
N LYS A 71 19.46 1.70 -5.44
CA LYS A 71 20.20 2.18 -4.27
C LYS A 71 19.32 2.11 -3.04
N THR A 72 19.83 1.50 -1.97
CA THR A 72 19.14 1.48 -0.67
C THR A 72 18.94 2.90 -0.17
N PHE A 73 17.72 3.22 0.25
CA PHE A 73 17.34 4.52 0.79
C PHE A 73 16.89 4.36 2.24
N GLU A 74 17.56 5.06 3.15
CA GLU A 74 17.21 5.08 4.58
C GLU A 74 16.44 6.36 4.93
N ILE A 75 15.35 6.22 5.68
CA ILE A 75 14.53 7.34 6.11
C ILE A 75 15.18 7.98 7.33
N THR A 76 15.87 9.09 7.14
CA THR A 76 16.51 9.87 8.22
C THR A 76 15.70 11.13 8.53
N GLN A 77 15.73 11.57 9.80
CA GLN A 77 15.14 12.83 10.22
C GLN A 77 16.22 13.92 10.12
N VAL A 78 16.00 14.91 9.25
CA VAL A 78 16.89 16.07 9.15
C VAL A 78 16.65 16.94 10.38
N ALA A 79 17.70 17.19 11.16
CA ALA A 79 17.65 18.14 12.27
C ALA A 79 17.55 19.56 11.70
N GLN A 80 16.66 20.35 12.29
CA GLN A 80 16.33 21.71 11.86
C GLN A 80 17.35 22.73 12.34
#